data_AF-A0A4S2MW42-F1
#
_entry.id   AF-A0A4S2MW42-F1
#
_cell.length_a   1.000
_cell.length_b   1.000
_cell.length_c   1.000
_cell.angle_alpha   90.00
_cell.angle_beta   90.00
_cell.angle_gamma   90.00
#
_symmetry.space_group_name_H-M   'P 1'
#
loop_
_entity.id
_entity.type
_entity.pdbx_description
1 polymer ?
#
loop_
_entity_poly.entity_id
_entity_poly.type
_entity_poly.pdbx_seq_one_letter_code
_entity_poly.pdbx_strand_id
1 'polypeptide(L)'
;LLHFDHQHLTPERLETFTRAINAKMIPLRTCWGFLDGTVRPIARPVRRQRTYYNGWKRIHVLKYQAVVTPDGLIVHFYEPLEGRRHDIHVYRESGLQQILEQYSFDRSGTPLVLYGDAGY
;
A
#
# COMPACT_ATOMS: atom_id res chain seq x y z
N LEU A 1 -0.76 13.20 -4.34
CA LEU A 1 -0.91 12.69 -2.95
C LEU A 1 0.49 12.45 -2.35
N LEU A 2 0.67 11.77 -1.22
CA LEU A 2 2.02 11.49 -0.70
C LEU A 2 2.69 10.41 -1.57
N HIS A 3 3.60 10.82 -2.45
CA HIS A 3 4.34 9.93 -3.32
C HIS A 3 5.64 9.48 -2.63
N PHE A 4 5.58 8.34 -1.94
CA PHE A 4 6.70 7.60 -1.35
C PHE A 4 7.77 8.46 -0.62
N ASP A 5 7.69 8.48 0.70
CA ASP A 5 8.59 9.26 1.56
C ASP A 5 9.99 8.64 1.70
N HIS A 6 10.79 8.78 0.64
CA HIS A 6 12.17 8.28 0.58
C HIS A 6 13.12 8.98 1.57
N GLN A 7 12.78 10.16 2.08
CA GLN A 7 13.57 10.84 3.10
C GLN A 7 13.41 10.19 4.47
N HIS A 8 12.18 9.77 4.77
CA HIS A 8 11.88 8.98 5.97
C HIS A 8 12.29 7.51 5.83
N LEU A 9 12.21 6.93 4.63
CA LEU A 9 12.50 5.53 4.34
C LEU A 9 13.97 5.28 3.98
N THR A 10 14.88 5.66 4.89
CA THR A 10 16.30 5.33 4.76
C THR A 10 16.56 3.82 4.95
N PRO A 11 17.64 3.25 4.38
CA PRO A 11 17.99 1.83 4.58
C PRO A 11 18.08 1.42 6.06
N GLU A 12 18.61 2.30 6.92
CA GLU A 12 18.68 2.09 8.37
C GLU A 12 17.28 1.93 9.01
N ARG A 13 16.31 2.72 8.55
CA ARG A 13 14.94 2.66 9.05
C ARG A 13 14.20 1.46 8.49
N LEU A 14 14.39 1.13 7.22
CA LEU A 14 13.84 -0.08 6.62
C LEU A 14 14.32 -1.34 7.36
N GLU A 15 15.61 -1.45 7.70
CA GLU A 15 16.13 -2.55 8.52
C GLU A 15 15.52 -2.59 9.93
N THR A 16 15.31 -1.42 10.53
CA THR A 16 14.69 -1.32 11.86
C THR A 16 13.24 -1.80 11.83
N PHE A 17 12.49 -1.43 10.80
CA PHE A 17 11.13 -1.92 10.57
C PHE A 17 11.09 -3.42 10.30
N THR A 18 11.99 -3.92 9.46
CA THR A 18 12.12 -5.36 9.19
C THR A 18 12.40 -6.15 10.45
N ARG A 19 13.30 -5.69 11.32
CA ARG A 19 13.55 -6.33 12.62
C ARG A 19 12.32 -6.29 13.54
N ALA A 20 11.60 -5.17 13.58
CA ALA A 20 10.39 -5.03 14.40
C ALA A 20 9.27 -5.97 13.94
N ILE A 21 9.08 -6.12 12.63
CA ILE A 21 8.14 -7.07 12.01
C ILE A 21 8.56 -8.50 12.31
N ASN A 22 9.82 -8.85 12.07
CA ASN A 22 10.36 -10.19 12.34
C ASN A 22 10.21 -10.64 13.79
N ALA A 23 10.36 -9.72 14.74
CA ALA A 23 10.19 -10.01 16.15
C ALA A 23 8.74 -10.41 16.52
N LYS A 24 7.76 -9.97 15.72
CA LYS A 24 6.32 -10.22 15.96
C LYS A 24 5.69 -11.24 15.02
N MET A 25 6.20 -11.37 13.79
CA MET A 25 5.66 -12.22 12.73
C MET A 25 6.76 -13.12 12.16
N ILE A 26 6.74 -14.38 12.59
CA ILE A 26 7.67 -15.42 12.16
C ILE A 26 7.07 -16.04 10.89
N PRO A 27 7.37 -15.54 9.67
CA PRO A 27 8.67 -15.78 9.02
C PRO A 27 9.16 -14.70 8.02
N LEU A 28 8.64 -13.47 8.01
CA LEU A 28 8.88 -12.51 6.92
C LEU A 28 10.17 -11.68 7.08
N ARG A 29 11.31 -12.35 6.91
CA ARG A 29 12.66 -11.80 7.17
C ARG A 29 13.01 -10.50 6.46
N THR A 30 12.35 -10.21 5.35
CA THR A 30 12.62 -9.05 4.49
C THR A 30 11.45 -8.05 4.43
N CYS A 31 10.39 -8.26 5.22
CA CYS A 31 9.22 -7.38 5.18
C CYS A 31 9.43 -6.16 6.07
N TRP A 32 9.29 -4.95 5.50
CA TRP A 32 9.48 -3.69 6.23
C TRP A 32 8.20 -2.90 6.44
N GLY A 33 7.10 -3.25 5.77
CA GLY A 33 5.86 -2.47 5.82
C GLY A 33 4.66 -3.24 5.27
N PHE A 34 3.49 -2.61 5.37
CA PHE A 34 2.21 -3.20 5.01
C PHE A 34 1.56 -2.42 3.87
N LEU A 35 1.08 -3.12 2.85
CA LEU A 35 0.32 -2.57 1.75
C LEU A 35 -1.15 -2.95 1.93
N ASP A 36 -2.04 -1.96 1.95
CA ASP A 36 -3.47 -2.23 2.03
C ASP A 36 -4.31 -1.32 1.14
N GLY A 37 -5.40 -1.88 0.63
CA GLY A 37 -6.44 -1.19 -0.13
C GLY A 37 -7.57 -0.73 0.79
N THR A 38 -7.70 0.58 1.01
CA THR A 38 -8.80 1.13 1.83
C THR A 38 -9.97 1.56 0.95
N VAL A 39 -11.17 1.06 1.25
CA VAL A 39 -12.42 1.53 0.64
C VAL A 39 -13.05 2.66 1.47
N ARG A 40 -13.31 3.80 0.83
CA ARG A 40 -13.97 4.95 1.46
C ARG A 40 -15.36 5.14 0.88
N PRO A 41 -16.43 5.03 1.69
CA PRO A 41 -17.79 5.30 1.24
C PRO A 41 -17.97 6.74 0.73
N ILE A 42 -18.74 6.89 -0.34
CA ILE A 42 -19.17 8.18 -0.88
C ILE A 42 -20.68 8.22 -1.08
N ALA A 43 -21.25 9.42 -1.19
CA ALA A 43 -22.63 9.59 -1.62
C ALA A 43 -22.84 8.99 -3.03
N ARG A 44 -24.05 8.49 -3.32
CA ARG A 44 -24.40 7.94 -4.64
C ARG A 44 -24.22 9.02 -5.71
N PRO A 45 -23.29 8.86 -6.66
CA PRO A 45 -23.07 9.89 -7.67
C PRO A 45 -24.17 9.85 -8.73
N VAL A 46 -24.52 11.03 -9.26
CA VAL A 46 -25.56 11.20 -10.30
C VAL A 46 -25.10 10.64 -11.64
N ARG A 47 -23.81 10.76 -11.96
CA ARG A 47 -23.19 10.25 -13.18
C ARG A 47 -22.25 9.10 -12.87
N ARG A 48 -22.10 8.16 -13.82
CA ARG A 48 -21.18 7.00 -13.71
C ARG A 48 -21.36 6.18 -12.42
N GLN A 49 -22.60 6.08 -11.93
CA GLN A 49 -22.90 5.41 -10.66
C GLN A 49 -22.32 3.99 -10.55
N ARG A 50 -22.48 3.20 -11.62
CA ARG A 50 -22.02 1.80 -11.68
C ARG A 50 -20.49 1.65 -11.53
N THR A 51 -19.76 2.72 -11.79
CA THR A 51 -18.30 2.75 -11.74
C THR A 51 -17.78 2.82 -10.31
N TYR A 52 -18.48 3.56 -9.45
CA TYR A 52 -18.14 3.70 -8.03
C TYR A 52 -18.83 2.66 -7.14
N TYR A 53 -19.79 1.91 -7.67
CA TYR A 53 -20.49 0.89 -6.89
C TYR A 53 -19.63 -0.36 -6.68
N ASN A 54 -19.27 -0.62 -5.43
CA ASN A 54 -18.58 -1.83 -5.01
C ASN A 54 -19.60 -2.94 -4.75
N GLY A 55 -19.60 -3.97 -5.60
CA GLY A 55 -20.58 -5.07 -5.51
C GLY A 55 -20.46 -5.92 -4.25
N TRP A 56 -19.24 -6.07 -3.72
CA TRP A 56 -18.98 -6.87 -2.52
C TRP A 56 -19.53 -6.20 -1.25
N LYS A 57 -19.27 -4.90 -1.07
CA LYS A 57 -19.76 -4.11 0.07
C LYS A 57 -21.15 -3.50 -0.15
N ARG A 58 -21.67 -3.56 -1.39
CA ARG A 58 -22.98 -3.03 -1.82
C ARG A 58 -23.17 -1.52 -1.55
N ILE A 59 -22.09 -0.75 -1.67
CA ILE A 59 -22.05 0.71 -1.45
C ILE A 59 -21.22 1.41 -2.54
N HIS A 60 -21.39 2.73 -2.69
CA HIS A 60 -20.53 3.53 -3.56
C HIS A 60 -19.27 3.91 -2.82
N VAL A 61 -18.10 3.66 -3.41
CA VAL A 61 -16.81 3.89 -2.75
C VAL A 61 -15.78 4.46 -3.72
N LEU A 62 -14.81 5.15 -3.13
CA LEU A 62 -13.49 5.33 -3.70
C LEU A 62 -12.54 4.34 -3.04
N LYS A 63 -11.60 3.83 -3.82
CA LYS A 63 -10.56 2.92 -3.32
C LYS A 63 -9.23 3.67 -3.28
N TYR A 64 -8.53 3.56 -2.17
CA TYR A 64 -7.21 4.12 -1.95
C TYR A 64 -6.23 2.99 -1.66
N GLN A 65 -4.96 3.22 -1.93
CA GLN A 65 -3.89 2.30 -1.56
C GLN A 65 -2.89 3.06 -0.68
N ALA A 66 -2.48 2.44 0.42
CA ALA A 66 -1.52 3.02 1.34
C ALA A 66 -0.45 2.01 1.73
N VAL A 67 0.77 2.51 1.93
CA VAL A 67 1.84 1.77 2.61
C VAL A 67 1.99 2.32 4.01
N VAL A 68 1.92 1.43 5.00
CA VAL A 68 2.03 1.77 6.42
C VAL A 68 3.26 1.09 7.02
N THR A 69 4.05 1.85 7.76
CA THR A 69 5.24 1.36 8.48
C THR A 69 4.92 0.95 9.92
N PRO A 70 5.78 0.14 10.57
CA PRO A 70 5.58 -0.29 11.96
C PRO A 70 5.47 0.83 13.01
N ASP A 71 5.96 2.04 12.71
CA ASP A 71 5.78 3.23 13.54
C ASP A 71 4.42 3.93 13.34
N GLY A 72 3.55 3.36 12.50
CA GLY A 72 2.17 3.81 12.28
C GLY A 72 2.02 4.90 11.22
N LEU A 73 3.11 5.25 10.52
CA LEU A 73 3.09 6.30 9.51
C LEU A 73 2.65 5.76 8.15
N ILE A 74 1.89 6.58 7.42
CA ILE A 74 1.59 6.35 6.01
C ILE A 74 2.74 6.97 5.21
N VAL A 75 3.51 6.14 4.52
CA VAL A 75 4.71 6.56 3.78
C VAL A 75 4.51 6.60 2.27
N HIS A 76 3.43 6.00 1.78
CA HIS A 76 2.97 6.13 0.40
C HIS A 76 1.44 6.10 0.40
N PHE A 77 0.81 6.97 -0.39
CA PHE A 77 -0.62 7.02 -0.53
C PHE A 77 -1.00 7.34 -1.98
N TYR A 78 -1.68 6.41 -2.63
CA TYR A 78 -2.09 6.55 -4.02
C TYR A 78 -3.52 7.08 -4.16
N GLU A 79 -3.77 7.72 -5.30
CA GLU A 79 -4.98 8.46 -5.59
C GLU A 79 -6.26 7.62 -5.54
N PRO A 80 -7.42 8.24 -5.22
CA PRO A 80 -8.69 7.54 -5.22
C PRO A 80 -9.02 7.01 -6.61
N LEU A 81 -9.16 5.69 -6.71
CA LEU A 81 -9.68 5.02 -7.89
C LEU A 81 -11.14 4.57 -7.71
N GLU A 82 -11.74 4.25 -8.84
CA GLU A 82 -13.10 3.73 -8.95
C GLU A 82 -13.28 2.43 -8.14
N GLY A 83 -14.23 2.43 -7.20
CA GLY A 83 -14.41 1.36 -6.21
C GLY A 83 -14.79 -0.03 -6.73
N ARG A 84 -15.04 -0.17 -8.03
CA ARG A 84 -15.36 -1.46 -8.69
C ARG A 84 -14.12 -2.32 -8.93
N ARG A 85 -12.93 -1.73 -8.99
CA ARG A 85 -11.69 -2.44 -9.38
C ARG A 85 -11.07 -3.19 -8.20
N HIS A 86 -10.36 -4.28 -8.51
CA HIS A 86 -9.63 -5.08 -7.52
C HIS A 86 -8.36 -4.36 -7.05
N ASP A 87 -7.84 -4.70 -5.88
CA ASP A 87 -6.67 -4.03 -5.27
C ASP A 87 -5.42 -4.12 -6.15
N ILE A 88 -5.16 -5.28 -6.77
CA ILE A 88 -4.13 -5.44 -7.82
C ILE A 88 -4.18 -4.40 -8.94
N HIS A 89 -5.36 -3.90 -9.32
CA HIS A 89 -5.46 -2.86 -10.35
C HIS A 89 -4.91 -1.54 -9.82
N VAL A 90 -5.23 -1.18 -8.57
CA VAL A 90 -4.69 0.01 -7.91
C VAL A 90 -3.17 -0.10 -7.78
N TYR A 91 -2.65 -1.28 -7.44
CA TYR A 91 -1.20 -1.53 -7.36
C TYR A 91 -0.47 -1.32 -8.69
N ARG A 92 -1.07 -1.75 -9.79
CA ARG A 92 -0.48 -1.57 -11.13
C ARG A 92 -0.50 -0.11 -11.56
N GLU A 93 -1.61 0.58 -11.32
CA GLU A 93 -1.76 2.01 -11.68
C GLU A 93 -0.90 2.92 -10.79
N SER A 94 -0.58 2.50 -9.55
CA SER A 94 0.20 3.30 -8.63
C SER A 94 1.69 3.40 -8.95
N GLY A 95 2.20 2.50 -9.79
CA GLY A 95 3.64 2.41 -10.09
C GLY A 95 4.47 2.04 -8.86
N LEU A 96 3.84 1.52 -7.80
CA LEU A 96 4.51 1.24 -6.54
C LEU A 96 5.62 0.20 -6.71
N GLN A 97 5.45 -0.76 -7.62
CA GLN A 97 6.48 -1.76 -7.94
C GLN A 97 7.81 -1.11 -8.34
N GLN A 98 7.79 -0.15 -9.26
CA GLN A 98 8.99 0.53 -9.77
C GLN A 98 9.66 1.37 -8.67
N ILE A 99 8.85 1.97 -7.80
CA ILE A 99 9.35 2.71 -6.65
C ILE A 99 10.07 1.77 -5.67
N LEU A 100 9.48 0.61 -5.38
CA LEU A 100 10.09 -0.38 -4.50
C LEU A 100 11.40 -0.94 -5.09
N GLU A 101 11.45 -1.19 -6.40
CA GLU A 101 12.66 -1.61 -7.11
C GLU A 101 13.81 -0.60 -7.03
N GLN A 102 13.52 0.67 -6.74
CA GLN A 102 14.53 1.72 -6.61
C GLN A 102 14.93 2.00 -5.16
N TYR A 103 14.00 1.87 -4.21
CA TYR A 103 14.21 2.38 -2.84
C TYR A 103 14.06 1.33 -1.74
N SER A 104 13.58 0.12 -2.04
CA SER A 104 13.27 -0.91 -1.03
C SER A 104 14.43 -1.87 -0.79
N PHE A 105 15.51 -1.38 -0.18
CA PHE A 105 16.72 -2.16 0.10
C PHE A 105 17.24 -1.94 1.52
N ASP A 106 17.89 -2.96 2.08
CA ASP A 106 18.70 -2.80 3.30
C ASP A 106 20.06 -2.13 3.00
N ARG A 107 20.89 -1.91 4.03
CA ARG A 107 22.22 -1.28 3.85
C ARG A 107 23.19 -2.14 3.05
N SER A 108 22.93 -3.44 2.93
CA SER A 108 23.73 -4.37 2.13
C SER A 108 23.26 -4.44 0.67
N GLY A 109 22.19 -3.71 0.32
CA GLY A 109 21.58 -3.78 -1.01
C GLY A 109 20.66 -4.99 -1.20
N THR A 110 20.26 -5.68 -0.13
CA THR A 110 19.30 -6.79 -0.20
C THR A 110 17.90 -6.23 -0.43
N PRO A 111 17.14 -6.72 -1.42
CA PRO A 111 15.76 -6.30 -1.63
C PRO A 111 14.87 -6.61 -0.41
N LEU A 112 14.08 -5.62 -0.01
CA LEU A 112 13.07 -5.72 1.02
C LEU A 112 11.67 -5.65 0.41
N VAL A 113 10.67 -6.24 1.06
CA VAL A 113 9.31 -6.40 0.53
C VAL A 113 8.26 -5.75 1.41
N LEU A 114 7.10 -5.48 0.83
CA LEU A 114 5.88 -5.14 1.57
C LEU A 114 5.03 -6.40 1.77
N TYR A 115 4.32 -6.46 2.89
CA TYR A 115 3.28 -7.45 3.09
C TYR A 115 1.94 -6.88 2.62
N GLY A 116 1.33 -7.50 1.61
CA GLY A 116 -0.03 -7.22 1.16
C GLY A 116 -0.99 -8.34 1.55
N ASP A 117 -2.30 -8.05 1.54
CA ASP A 117 -3.31 -9.09 1.61
C ASP A 117 -3.37 -9.92 0.31
N ALA A 118 -4.22 -10.95 0.26
CA ALA A 118 -4.40 -11.78 -0.93
C ALA A 118 -5.00 -11.03 -2.15
N GLY A 119 -5.32 -9.74 -1.99
CA GLY A 119 -5.83 -8.88 -3.03
C GLY A 119 -4.77 -8.37 -4.02
N TYR A 120 -3.49 -8.55 -3.66
CA TYR A 120 -2.29 -8.08 -4.38
C TYR A 120 -1.47 -9.20 -5.02
#